data_AF-A0A0P1AW30-F1
#
_entry.id   AF-A0A0P1AW30-F1
#
_cell.length_a   1.000
_cell.length_b   1.000
_cell.length_c   1.000
_cell.angle_alpha   90.00
_cell.angle_beta   90.00
_cell.angle_gamma   90.00
#
_symmetry.space_group_name_H-M   'P 1'
#
loop_
_entity.id
_entity.type
_entity.pdbx_description
1 polymer ?
#
loop_
_entity_poly.entity_id
_entity_poly.type
_entity_poly.pdbx_seq_one_letter_code
_entity_poly.pdbx_strand_id
1 'polypeptide(L)'
;MVIQEQVKEKEIDAAAVGLPRSVLELMSDPNSEYLHSLKRFRHGTLIAMTDGDVVVPYPSAAMRSYNPYISSFLTEHFTEWRWHIHHFGFTAGNGSDHAINAEFIERLNSKIDTSIVINEHELGLDARCAPRISSIGRFDCDNKQEVEFPHEMLCHLQQVLPWRRIDVTVEPCGVKGKLRLHDWPINKMQPSDCRANEFIDLLCDMIGADHGMHSLKTPNNLGKLDESFALLTPNSRPHGNSSSDPI
;
A
#
# COMPACT_ATOMS: atom_id res chain seq x y z
N MET A 1 -30.08 -45.35 -56.17
CA MET A 1 -29.98 -44.90 -54.77
C MET A 1 -28.53 -44.52 -54.55
N VAL A 2 -28.03 -43.31 -54.73
CA VAL A 2 -28.55 -41.95 -54.50
C VAL A 2 -28.81 -41.74 -53.00
N ILE A 3 -27.78 -41.15 -52.35
CA ILE A 3 -27.79 -40.10 -51.30
C ILE A 3 -27.27 -40.49 -49.88
N GLN A 4 -26.12 -39.86 -49.57
CA GLN A 4 -25.61 -39.34 -48.29
C GLN A 4 -25.09 -40.34 -47.25
N GLU A 5 -23.79 -40.42 -46.92
CA GLU A 5 -22.73 -39.40 -46.83
C GLU A 5 -23.16 -38.14 -46.08
N GLN A 6 -22.51 -37.86 -44.94
CA GLN A 6 -22.71 -36.72 -44.03
C GLN A 6 -23.60 -36.99 -42.80
N VAL A 7 -23.01 -37.64 -41.79
CA VAL A 7 -23.05 -37.08 -40.42
C VAL A 7 -21.62 -37.13 -39.87
N LYS A 8 -20.76 -36.31 -40.49
CA LYS A 8 -19.50 -35.85 -39.91
C LYS A 8 -19.72 -34.38 -39.59
N GLU A 9 -20.65 -34.11 -38.67
CA GLU A 9 -21.03 -32.76 -38.28
C GLU A 9 -20.40 -32.46 -36.92
N LYS A 10 -19.22 -31.83 -37.00
CA LYS A 10 -18.74 -30.82 -36.06
C LYS A 10 -18.96 -31.09 -34.57
N GLU A 11 -18.23 -32.05 -34.01
CA GLU A 11 -17.52 -31.77 -32.75
C GLU A 11 -16.33 -30.89 -33.10
N ILE A 12 -16.61 -29.62 -33.41
CA ILE A 12 -15.60 -28.57 -33.30
C ILE A 12 -15.46 -28.38 -31.80
N ASP A 13 -14.45 -29.03 -31.22
CA ASP A 13 -13.48 -28.46 -30.27
C ASP A 13 -13.93 -27.23 -29.46
N ALA A 14 -15.12 -27.27 -28.87
CA ALA A 14 -15.64 -26.25 -27.98
C ALA A 14 -14.86 -26.22 -26.65
N ALA A 15 -13.95 -27.18 -26.44
CA ALA A 15 -13.00 -27.23 -25.34
C ALA A 15 -11.72 -26.38 -25.58
N ALA A 16 -11.51 -25.88 -26.81
CA ALA A 16 -10.32 -25.09 -27.17
C ALA A 16 -10.57 -23.58 -27.24
N VAL A 17 -11.81 -23.12 -27.03
CA VAL A 17 -12.07 -21.69 -26.80
C VAL A 17 -11.74 -21.43 -25.33
N GLY A 18 -10.45 -21.23 -25.06
CA GLY A 18 -9.99 -20.83 -23.72
C GLY A 18 -10.85 -19.68 -23.22
N LEU A 19 -11.34 -19.80 -21.97
CA LEU A 19 -12.07 -18.73 -21.31
C LEU A 19 -11.29 -17.42 -21.52
N PRO A 20 -11.97 -16.32 -21.91
CA PRO A 20 -11.30 -15.05 -22.12
C PRO A 20 -10.58 -14.68 -20.82
N ARG A 21 -9.25 -14.50 -20.92
CA ARG A 21 -8.43 -14.10 -19.79
C ARG A 21 -8.96 -12.78 -19.23
N SER A 22 -9.01 -12.68 -17.90
CA SER A 22 -9.37 -11.42 -17.24
C SER A 22 -8.34 -10.34 -17.57
N VAL A 23 -8.75 -9.06 -17.43
CA VAL A 23 -7.82 -7.94 -17.62
C VAL A 23 -6.61 -8.05 -16.69
N LEU A 24 -6.82 -8.49 -15.45
CA LEU A 24 -5.74 -8.69 -14.47
C LEU A 24 -4.75 -9.78 -14.92
N GLU A 25 -5.26 -10.88 -15.47
CA GLU A 25 -4.41 -11.94 -16.05
C GLU A 25 -3.59 -11.42 -17.22
N LEU A 26 -4.19 -10.64 -18.12
CA LEU A 26 -3.49 -10.05 -19.27
C LEU A 26 -2.41 -9.05 -18.82
N MET A 27 -2.70 -8.24 -17.81
CA MET A 27 -1.74 -7.29 -17.23
C MET A 27 -0.58 -7.98 -16.49
N SER A 28 -0.76 -9.23 -16.08
CA SER A 28 0.25 -10.05 -15.42
C SER A 28 1.08 -10.92 -16.38
N ASP A 29 0.82 -10.86 -17.69
CA ASP A 29 1.63 -11.58 -18.66
C ASP A 29 3.07 -11.04 -18.64
N PRO A 30 4.12 -11.88 -18.57
CA PRO A 30 5.52 -11.46 -18.55
C PRO A 30 5.95 -10.58 -19.73
N ASN A 31 5.22 -10.70 -20.85
CA ASN A 31 5.45 -9.96 -22.08
C ASN A 31 4.50 -8.77 -22.24
N SER A 32 3.64 -8.50 -21.26
CA SER A 32 2.76 -7.35 -21.28
C SER A 32 3.54 -6.04 -21.11
N GLU A 33 3.06 -4.98 -21.75
CA GLU A 33 3.62 -3.63 -21.57
C GLU A 33 3.56 -3.15 -20.10
N TYR A 34 2.59 -3.67 -19.33
CA TYR A 34 2.44 -3.38 -17.90
C TYR A 34 3.63 -3.91 -17.08
N LEU A 35 3.98 -5.19 -17.21
CA LEU A 35 5.13 -5.75 -16.51
C LEU A 35 6.45 -5.19 -17.06
N HIS A 36 6.55 -4.91 -18.36
CA HIS A 36 7.71 -4.22 -18.93
C HIS A 36 7.89 -2.81 -18.34
N SER A 37 6.81 -2.09 -18.10
CA SER A 37 6.86 -0.77 -17.47
C SER A 37 7.26 -0.86 -16.00
N LEU A 38 6.75 -1.85 -15.26
CA LEU A 38 7.14 -2.09 -13.85
C LEU A 38 8.64 -2.38 -13.69
N LYS A 39 9.26 -3.10 -14.64
CA LYS A 39 10.71 -3.38 -14.63
C LYS A 39 11.58 -2.12 -14.71
N ARG A 40 11.02 -0.96 -15.04
CA ARG A 40 11.76 0.32 -15.08
C ARG A 40 12.02 0.90 -13.69
N PHE A 41 11.30 0.46 -12.67
CA PHE A 41 11.52 0.89 -11.29
C PHE A 41 12.64 0.07 -10.65
N ARG A 42 13.46 0.70 -9.82
CA ARG A 42 14.54 0.03 -9.07
C ARG A 42 13.99 -1.00 -8.08
N HIS A 43 12.87 -0.66 -7.46
CA HIS A 43 12.12 -1.50 -6.53
C HIS A 43 10.66 -1.05 -6.52
N GLY A 44 9.77 -1.95 -6.15
CA GLY A 44 8.38 -1.64 -5.84
C GLY A 44 8.16 -1.70 -4.33
N THR A 45 7.17 -1.00 -3.80
CA THR A 45 6.77 -1.14 -2.38
C THR A 45 5.29 -1.48 -2.28
N LEU A 46 5.01 -2.57 -1.59
CA LEU A 46 3.66 -3.02 -1.28
C LEU A 46 3.29 -2.55 0.12
N ILE A 47 2.08 -2.05 0.26
CA ILE A 47 1.53 -1.59 1.53
C ILE A 47 0.25 -2.38 1.75
N ALA A 48 0.19 -3.16 2.82
CA ALA A 48 -0.89 -4.10 3.05
C ALA A 48 -1.40 -4.02 4.48
N MET A 49 -2.71 -3.86 4.66
CA MET A 49 -3.33 -3.96 5.98
C MET A 49 -3.28 -5.42 6.44
N THR A 50 -2.73 -5.68 7.63
CA THR A 50 -2.52 -7.05 8.14
C THR A 50 -3.84 -7.79 8.38
N ASP A 51 -4.86 -7.05 8.79
CA ASP A 51 -6.23 -7.50 9.00
C ASP A 51 -7.19 -6.30 9.03
N GLY A 52 -8.50 -6.57 9.18
CA GLY A 52 -9.51 -5.56 9.49
C GLY A 52 -10.06 -4.80 8.28
N ASP A 53 -9.44 -4.90 7.11
CA ASP A 53 -9.99 -4.35 5.86
C ASP A 53 -11.06 -5.29 5.27
N VAL A 54 -12.25 -4.75 5.02
CA VAL A 54 -13.37 -5.51 4.40
C VAL A 54 -13.29 -5.63 2.89
N VAL A 55 -12.50 -4.79 2.22
CA VAL A 55 -12.49 -4.67 0.76
C VAL A 55 -11.20 -5.22 0.17
N VAL A 56 -10.07 -4.97 0.81
CA VAL A 56 -8.74 -5.33 0.29
C VAL A 56 -8.05 -6.30 1.24
N PRO A 57 -8.21 -7.62 1.04
CA PRO A 57 -7.53 -8.62 1.86
C PRO A 57 -6.01 -8.49 1.77
N TYR A 58 -5.33 -8.76 2.89
CA TYR A 58 -3.86 -8.74 2.96
C TYR A 58 -3.16 -9.46 1.79
N PRO A 59 -3.54 -10.71 1.41
CA PRO A 59 -2.89 -11.44 0.33
C PRO A 59 -2.88 -10.70 -1.00
N SER A 60 -3.96 -9.95 -1.30
CA SER A 60 -4.05 -9.15 -2.52
C SER A 60 -3.09 -7.96 -2.52
N ALA A 61 -3.07 -7.19 -1.43
CA ALA A 61 -2.23 -5.99 -1.31
C ALA A 61 -0.74 -6.31 -1.13
N ALA A 62 -0.43 -7.40 -0.41
CA ALA A 62 0.94 -7.85 -0.18
C ALA A 62 1.49 -8.70 -1.33
N MET A 63 0.65 -9.05 -2.32
CA MET A 63 0.94 -10.01 -3.38
C MET A 63 1.54 -11.30 -2.80
N ARG A 64 0.74 -12.01 -2.00
CA ARG A 64 1.13 -13.27 -1.33
C ARG A 64 0.02 -14.31 -1.45
N SER A 65 0.40 -15.57 -1.38
CA SER A 65 -0.54 -16.70 -1.24
C SER A 65 -0.83 -17.05 0.23
N TYR A 66 -0.30 -16.29 1.18
CA TYR A 66 -0.42 -16.58 2.60
C TYR A 66 -0.40 -15.29 3.43
N ASN A 67 -1.35 -15.17 4.35
CA ASN A 67 -1.40 -14.14 5.38
C ASN A 67 -0.75 -14.67 6.68
N PRO A 68 0.43 -14.16 7.09
CA PRO A 68 1.13 -14.59 8.29
C PRO A 68 0.57 -13.98 9.59
N TYR A 69 -0.38 -13.05 9.49
CA TYR A 69 -0.97 -12.37 10.63
C TYR A 69 -2.20 -13.13 11.12
N ILE A 70 -2.24 -13.36 12.43
CA ILE A 70 -3.43 -13.89 13.09
C ILE A 70 -4.55 -12.88 12.90
N SER A 71 -5.75 -13.37 12.55
CA SER A 71 -6.90 -12.47 12.51
C SER A 71 -7.19 -11.94 13.90
N SER A 72 -6.99 -10.65 14.09
CA SER A 72 -7.31 -9.94 15.32
C SER A 72 -8.55 -9.13 15.02
N PHE A 73 -9.68 -9.55 15.60
CA PHE A 73 -10.85 -8.68 15.59
C PHE A 73 -10.45 -7.35 16.20
N LEU A 74 -10.76 -6.24 15.54
CA LEU A 74 -10.57 -4.90 16.13
C LEU A 74 -11.28 -4.92 17.49
N THR A 75 -10.49 -4.79 18.55
CA THR A 75 -11.00 -4.94 19.92
C THR A 75 -11.30 -3.56 20.51
N GLU A 76 -12.29 -3.49 21.40
CA GLU A 76 -12.54 -2.28 22.19
C GLU A 76 -11.45 -2.00 23.24
N HIS A 77 -10.37 -2.81 23.28
CA HIS A 77 -9.36 -2.72 24.33
C HIS A 77 -8.48 -1.48 24.19
N PHE A 78 -8.41 -0.87 23.01
CA PHE A 78 -7.61 0.32 22.79
C PHE A 78 -8.45 1.58 22.98
N THR A 79 -7.99 2.40 23.92
CA THR A 79 -8.59 3.69 24.28
C THR A 79 -8.16 4.82 23.35
N GLU A 80 -7.24 4.55 22.42
CA GLU A 80 -6.69 5.52 21.48
C GLU A 80 -6.43 4.83 20.13
N TRP A 81 -6.48 5.61 19.05
CA TRP A 81 -6.12 5.11 17.73
C TRP A 81 -4.62 4.86 17.63
N ARG A 82 -4.24 3.65 17.24
CA ARG A 82 -2.85 3.24 17.07
C ARG A 82 -2.66 2.53 15.75
N TRP A 83 -1.46 2.65 15.23
CA TRP A 83 -1.04 1.89 14.07
C TRP A 83 0.44 1.60 14.17
N HIS A 84 0.78 0.42 13.68
CA HIS A 84 2.12 -0.16 13.74
C HIS A 84 2.43 -0.79 12.40
N ILE A 85 3.71 -0.99 12.14
CA ILE A 85 4.14 -1.64 10.91
C ILE A 85 5.01 -2.85 11.20
N HIS A 86 5.07 -3.74 10.22
CA HIS A 86 6.24 -4.55 9.97
C HIS A 86 6.77 -4.23 8.58
N HIS A 87 8.07 -4.27 8.37
CA HIS A 87 8.63 -3.96 7.04
C HIS A 87 9.72 -4.95 6.61
N PHE A 88 9.89 -5.08 5.29
CA PHE A 88 10.83 -6.01 4.66
C PHE A 88 11.42 -5.42 3.37
N GLY A 89 12.65 -5.83 3.04
CA GLY A 89 13.34 -5.42 1.81
C GLY A 89 13.93 -4.00 1.85
N PHE A 90 13.82 -3.30 2.97
CA PHE A 90 14.52 -2.03 3.20
C PHE A 90 15.95 -2.34 3.66
N THR A 91 16.94 -1.94 2.85
CA THR A 91 18.36 -2.11 3.15
C THR A 91 19.05 -0.75 3.23
N ALA A 92 19.95 -0.59 4.19
CA ALA A 92 20.82 0.58 4.23
C ALA A 92 21.75 0.52 3.01
N GLY A 93 21.64 1.50 2.12
CA GLY A 93 22.46 1.53 0.90
C GLY A 93 23.94 1.73 1.22
N ASN A 94 24.84 1.17 0.42
CA ASN A 94 26.28 1.38 0.56
C ASN A 94 26.68 2.68 -0.18
N GLY A 95 26.81 3.83 0.49
CA GLY A 95 27.24 5.09 -0.16
C GLY A 95 26.90 6.39 0.58
N SER A 96 26.98 7.54 -0.09
CA SER A 96 26.59 8.85 0.48
C SER A 96 25.08 8.96 0.76
N ASP A 97 24.27 8.20 0.01
CA ASP A 97 22.82 8.07 0.23
C ASP A 97 22.48 7.26 1.51
N HIS A 98 23.51 6.70 2.18
CA HIS A 98 23.36 5.91 3.38
C HIS A 98 22.78 6.74 4.54
N ALA A 99 23.10 8.02 4.66
CA ALA A 99 22.65 8.82 5.80
C ALA A 99 21.13 9.07 5.77
N ILE A 100 20.60 9.49 4.62
CA ILE A 100 19.15 9.73 4.43
C ILE A 100 18.38 8.42 4.57
N ASN A 101 18.88 7.35 3.95
CA ASN A 101 18.25 6.04 4.01
C ASN A 101 18.31 5.46 5.45
N ALA A 102 19.40 5.69 6.19
CA ALA A 102 19.50 5.26 7.58
C ALA A 102 18.51 5.98 8.50
N GLU A 103 18.33 7.30 8.35
CA GLU A 103 17.34 8.06 9.12
C GLU A 103 15.92 7.56 8.84
N PHE A 104 15.58 7.31 7.57
CA PHE A 104 14.29 6.75 7.21
C PHE A 104 14.10 5.32 7.78
N ILE A 105 15.11 4.45 7.68
CA ILE A 105 15.05 3.10 8.25
C ILE A 105 14.88 3.15 9.77
N GLU A 106 15.56 4.07 10.46
CA GLU A 106 15.37 4.28 11.89
C GLU A 106 13.92 4.68 12.21
N ARG A 107 13.35 5.60 11.42
CA ARG A 107 11.95 6.01 11.55
C ARG A 107 10.98 4.85 11.28
N LEU A 108 11.22 4.02 10.27
CA LEU A 108 10.46 2.79 10.04
C LEU A 108 10.54 1.85 11.24
N ASN A 109 11.75 1.60 11.75
CA ASN A 109 11.98 0.71 12.90
C ASN A 109 11.27 1.23 14.17
N SER A 110 11.16 2.55 14.34
CA SER A 110 10.44 3.16 15.47
C SER A 110 8.92 2.88 15.47
N LYS A 111 8.36 2.47 14.32
CA LYS A 111 6.94 2.13 14.16
C LYS A 111 6.67 0.62 14.25
N ILE A 112 7.70 -0.20 14.47
CA ILE A 112 7.53 -1.64 14.65
C ILE A 112 6.96 -1.94 16.05
N ASP A 113 5.92 -2.76 16.09
CA ASP A 113 5.43 -3.36 17.32
C ASP A 113 5.86 -4.82 17.39
N THR A 114 6.79 -5.11 18.31
CA THR A 114 7.34 -6.46 18.52
C THR A 114 6.37 -7.40 19.24
N SER A 115 5.23 -6.91 19.72
CA SER A 115 4.20 -7.74 20.35
C SER A 115 3.28 -8.44 19.34
N ILE A 116 3.26 -7.96 18.09
CA ILE A 116 2.47 -8.58 17.02
C ILE A 116 3.12 -9.90 16.62
N VAL A 117 2.35 -10.99 16.77
CA VAL A 117 2.80 -12.33 16.41
C VAL A 117 2.68 -12.54 14.91
N ILE A 118 3.80 -12.88 14.27
CA ILE A 118 3.90 -13.18 12.83
C ILE A 118 4.28 -14.65 12.68
N ASN A 119 3.36 -15.44 12.12
CA ASN A 119 3.57 -16.87 11.93
C ASN A 119 4.03 -17.15 10.51
N GLU A 120 5.08 -17.96 10.36
CA GLU A 120 5.54 -18.45 9.05
C GLU A 120 5.79 -17.31 8.05
N HIS A 121 6.49 -16.26 8.49
CA HIS A 121 6.64 -15.02 7.72
C HIS A 121 7.17 -15.23 6.29
N GLU A 122 8.04 -16.21 6.04
CA GLU A 122 8.60 -16.46 4.71
C GLU A 122 7.59 -17.11 3.74
N LEU A 123 6.49 -17.67 4.25
CA LEU A 123 5.56 -18.46 3.46
C LEU A 123 4.76 -17.60 2.48
N GLY A 124 4.78 -17.92 1.19
CA GLY A 124 4.08 -17.13 0.17
C GLY A 124 4.78 -15.82 -0.22
N LEU A 125 5.99 -15.56 0.28
CA LEU A 125 6.88 -14.52 -0.28
C LEU A 125 7.28 -14.86 -1.73
N ASP A 126 7.57 -16.15 -1.99
CA ASP A 126 7.82 -16.70 -3.32
C ASP A 126 6.79 -17.80 -3.62
N ALA A 127 5.82 -17.47 -4.46
CA ALA A 127 4.72 -18.32 -4.85
C ALA A 127 5.19 -19.57 -5.61
N ARG A 128 6.39 -19.56 -6.24
CA ARG A 128 6.91 -20.71 -6.99
C ARG A 128 7.23 -21.90 -6.10
N CYS A 129 7.59 -21.65 -4.85
CA CYS A 129 7.95 -22.68 -3.87
C CYS A 129 6.97 -22.76 -2.70
N ALA A 130 6.05 -21.81 -2.56
CA ALA A 130 5.04 -21.86 -1.52
C ALA A 130 4.04 -23.01 -1.76
N PRO A 131 3.50 -23.63 -0.68
CA PRO A 131 2.39 -24.56 -0.79
C PRO A 131 1.20 -23.91 -1.51
N ARG A 132 0.57 -24.67 -2.39
CA ARG A 132 -0.61 -24.25 -3.14
C ARG A 132 -1.86 -24.73 -2.42
N ILE A 133 -2.80 -23.81 -2.19
CA ILE A 133 -4.11 -24.10 -1.62
C ILE A 133 -5.13 -23.97 -2.74
N SER A 134 -5.83 -25.05 -3.06
CA SER A 134 -6.75 -25.08 -4.19
C SER A 134 -8.12 -24.49 -3.83
N SER A 135 -8.68 -23.69 -4.73
CA SER A 135 -10.08 -23.26 -4.72
C SER A 135 -10.97 -24.19 -5.57
N ILE A 136 -12.30 -24.04 -5.44
CA ILE A 136 -13.36 -24.70 -6.20
C ILE A 136 -13.19 -24.52 -7.74
N GLY A 137 -12.53 -23.45 -8.18
CA GLY A 137 -12.38 -23.08 -9.60
C GLY A 137 -11.08 -23.50 -10.31
N ARG A 138 -10.27 -24.40 -9.74
CA ARG A 138 -8.87 -24.67 -10.17
C ARG A 138 -7.92 -23.47 -10.03
N PHE A 139 -8.36 -22.40 -9.37
CA PHE A 139 -7.51 -21.32 -8.92
C PHE A 139 -6.78 -21.72 -7.64
N ASP A 140 -5.71 -20.99 -7.33
CA ASP A 140 -5.13 -21.01 -6.00
C ASP A 140 -5.88 -20.00 -5.13
N CYS A 141 -5.91 -20.21 -3.82
CA CYS A 141 -6.39 -19.23 -2.85
C CYS A 141 -5.39 -19.05 -1.71
N ASP A 142 -5.60 -18.01 -0.91
CA ASP A 142 -4.82 -17.83 0.30
C ASP A 142 -5.29 -18.72 1.47
N ASN A 143 -4.51 -18.77 2.55
CA ASN A 143 -4.80 -19.58 3.73
C ASN A 143 -6.08 -19.19 4.48
N LYS A 144 -6.60 -17.98 4.27
CA LYS A 144 -7.88 -17.53 4.83
C LYS A 144 -9.03 -17.62 3.82
N GLN A 145 -8.76 -18.07 2.58
CA GLN A 145 -9.73 -18.16 1.48
C GLN A 145 -10.44 -16.82 1.19
N GLU A 146 -9.72 -15.71 1.37
CA GLU A 146 -10.24 -14.36 1.13
C GLU A 146 -10.08 -13.94 -0.34
N VAL A 147 -9.11 -14.52 -1.05
CA VAL A 147 -8.77 -14.18 -2.45
C VAL A 147 -8.47 -15.45 -3.24
N GLU A 148 -9.04 -15.53 -4.44
CA GLU A 148 -8.72 -16.54 -5.45
C GLU A 148 -7.90 -15.90 -6.57
N PHE A 149 -6.87 -16.60 -7.04
CA PHE A 149 -5.98 -16.10 -8.08
C PHE A 149 -5.40 -17.23 -8.95
N PRO A 150 -5.10 -16.96 -10.22
CA PRO A 150 -4.24 -17.82 -11.03
C PRO A 150 -2.83 -17.86 -10.43
N HIS A 151 -2.27 -19.06 -10.26
CA HIS A 151 -0.92 -19.25 -9.73
C HIS A 151 0.14 -18.44 -10.49
N GLU A 152 0.10 -18.53 -11.83
CA GLU A 152 1.06 -17.85 -12.71
C GLU A 152 1.00 -16.32 -12.57
N MET A 153 -0.20 -15.75 -12.35
CA MET A 153 -0.36 -14.31 -12.14
C MET A 153 0.44 -13.85 -10.92
N LEU A 154 0.32 -14.56 -9.81
CA LEU A 154 1.05 -14.23 -8.58
C LEU A 154 2.56 -14.41 -8.78
N CYS A 155 2.99 -15.51 -9.42
CA CYS A 155 4.39 -15.76 -9.73
C CYS A 155 4.99 -14.63 -10.59
N HIS A 156 4.34 -14.24 -11.68
CA HIS A 156 4.85 -13.18 -12.56
C HIS A 156 4.95 -11.83 -11.85
N LEU A 157 3.94 -11.47 -11.05
CA LEU A 157 3.93 -10.22 -10.29
C LEU A 157 5.05 -10.18 -9.24
N GLN A 158 5.29 -11.28 -8.51
CA GLN A 158 6.35 -11.33 -7.51
C GLN A 158 7.76 -11.27 -8.12
N GLN A 159 7.95 -11.78 -9.34
CA GLN A 159 9.26 -11.88 -9.99
C GLN A 159 9.59 -10.68 -10.90
N VAL A 160 8.67 -9.74 -11.10
CA VAL A 160 8.84 -8.64 -12.06
C VAL A 160 9.92 -7.62 -11.65
N LEU A 161 10.05 -7.33 -10.34
CA LEU A 161 11.10 -6.47 -9.78
C LEU A 161 11.30 -6.76 -8.28
N PRO A 162 12.36 -6.22 -7.64
CA PRO A 162 12.52 -6.34 -6.19
C PRO A 162 11.40 -5.61 -5.44
N TRP A 163 10.62 -6.35 -4.66
CA TRP A 163 9.55 -5.80 -3.83
C TRP A 163 10.02 -5.57 -2.40
N ARG A 164 9.70 -4.39 -1.87
CA ARG A 164 9.70 -4.07 -0.43
C ARG A 164 8.28 -4.13 0.10
N ARG A 165 8.12 -4.32 1.40
CA ARG A 165 6.79 -4.45 2.02
C ARG A 165 6.70 -3.63 3.29
N ILE A 166 5.56 -2.98 3.47
CA ILE A 166 5.11 -2.37 4.71
C ILE A 166 3.75 -2.99 5.03
N ASP A 167 3.76 -3.90 5.99
CA ASP A 167 2.56 -4.52 6.51
C ASP A 167 2.05 -3.66 7.67
N VAL A 168 0.81 -3.16 7.58
CA VAL A 168 0.27 -2.15 8.47
C VAL A 168 -0.83 -2.76 9.34
N THR A 169 -0.66 -2.67 10.65
CA THR A 169 -1.71 -3.02 11.61
C THR A 169 -2.33 -1.74 12.12
N VAL A 170 -3.65 -1.62 12.00
CA VAL A 170 -4.42 -0.47 12.47
C VAL A 170 -5.37 -0.92 13.57
N GLU A 171 -5.32 -0.24 14.70
CA GLU A 171 -6.11 -0.50 15.88
C GLU A 171 -6.95 0.74 16.19
N PRO A 172 -8.18 0.83 15.63
CA PRO A 172 -9.04 1.98 15.82
C PRO A 172 -9.59 2.05 17.24
N CYS A 173 -9.67 3.26 17.80
CA CYS A 173 -10.27 3.49 19.12
C CYS A 173 -11.77 3.17 19.12
N GLY A 174 -12.21 2.26 20.00
CA GLY A 174 -13.63 2.06 20.30
C GLY A 174 -14.51 1.58 19.14
N VAL A 175 -13.91 1.05 18.07
CA VAL A 175 -14.67 0.50 16.92
C VAL A 175 -14.67 -1.03 16.98
N LYS A 176 -15.87 -1.61 16.94
CA LYS A 176 -16.07 -3.05 16.72
C LYS A 176 -16.24 -3.35 15.22
N GLY A 177 -15.65 -4.45 14.79
CA GLY A 177 -15.86 -5.00 13.44
C GLY A 177 -14.74 -4.63 12.46
N LYS A 178 -14.99 -4.85 11.17
CA LYS A 178 -14.03 -4.55 10.09
C LYS A 178 -14.34 -3.18 9.47
N LEU A 179 -13.32 -2.46 9.04
CA LEU A 179 -13.39 -1.11 8.46
C LEU A 179 -12.91 -1.12 7.00
N ARG A 180 -13.13 -0.01 6.28
CA ARG A 180 -12.44 0.25 5.01
C ARG A 180 -11.08 0.87 5.31
N LEU A 181 -10.15 0.07 5.84
CA LEU A 181 -8.86 0.58 6.31
C LEU A 181 -7.99 1.11 5.17
N HIS A 182 -8.13 0.63 3.94
CA HIS A 182 -7.47 1.19 2.76
C HIS A 182 -7.85 2.65 2.48
N ASP A 183 -9.02 3.11 2.94
CA ASP A 183 -9.47 4.51 2.82
C ASP A 183 -8.87 5.40 3.94
N TRP A 184 -8.23 4.81 4.96
CA TRP A 184 -7.68 5.55 6.11
C TRP A 184 -6.60 6.58 5.73
N PRO A 185 -5.60 6.26 4.88
CA PRO A 185 -4.55 7.22 4.52
C PRO A 185 -5.06 8.43 3.75
N ILE A 186 -6.24 8.36 3.13
CA ILE A 186 -6.84 9.49 2.39
C ILE A 186 -7.88 10.24 3.24
N ASN A 187 -7.93 9.96 4.55
CA ASN A 187 -8.81 10.59 5.54
C ASN A 187 -10.29 10.55 5.15
N LYS A 188 -10.70 9.50 4.43
CA LYS A 188 -12.09 9.38 3.97
C LYS A 188 -12.91 8.67 5.04
N MET A 189 -13.90 9.40 5.58
CA MET A 189 -14.83 8.92 6.62
C MET A 189 -14.13 8.42 7.89
N GLN A 190 -12.99 9.00 8.24
CA GLN A 190 -12.22 8.60 9.42
C GLN A 190 -12.52 9.47 10.64
N PRO A 191 -12.38 8.92 11.86
CA PRO A 191 -12.37 9.69 13.10
C PRO A 191 -11.28 10.79 13.09
N SER A 192 -11.53 11.89 13.81
CA SER A 192 -10.57 13.00 13.88
C SER A 192 -9.23 12.65 14.52
N ASP A 193 -9.20 11.60 15.35
CA ASP A 193 -8.03 11.08 16.04
C ASP A 193 -7.35 9.93 15.29
N CYS A 194 -7.69 9.68 14.01
CA CYS A 194 -7.18 8.51 13.29
C CYS A 194 -5.68 8.55 12.92
N ARG A 195 -4.96 9.65 13.19
CA ARG A 195 -3.50 9.79 12.95
C ARG A 195 -3.04 9.45 11.53
N ALA A 196 -3.91 9.59 10.51
CA ALA A 196 -3.58 9.31 9.12
C ALA A 196 -2.39 10.16 8.61
N ASN A 197 -2.29 11.41 9.07
CA ASN A 197 -1.20 12.32 8.70
C ASN A 197 0.18 11.74 9.03
N GLU A 198 0.35 11.05 10.16
CA GLU A 198 1.65 10.45 10.51
C GLU A 198 2.05 9.34 9.55
N PHE A 199 1.06 8.59 9.05
CA PHE A 199 1.29 7.54 8.06
C PHE A 199 1.59 8.13 6.68
N ILE A 200 0.86 9.18 6.27
CA ILE A 200 1.17 9.94 5.05
C ILE A 200 2.60 10.48 5.11
N ASP A 201 3.00 11.08 6.23
CA ASP A 201 4.36 11.60 6.43
C ASP A 201 5.41 10.49 6.28
N LEU A 202 5.15 9.29 6.83
CA LEU A 202 6.02 8.13 6.65
C LEU A 202 6.15 7.72 5.16
N LEU A 203 5.04 7.73 4.41
CA LEU A 203 5.06 7.42 2.97
C LEU A 203 5.78 8.50 2.15
N CYS A 204 5.61 9.78 2.52
CA CYS A 204 6.34 10.88 1.91
C CYS A 204 7.85 10.75 2.16
N ASP A 205 8.26 10.44 3.38
CA ASP A 205 9.67 10.21 3.72
C ASP A 205 10.24 9.01 2.95
N MET A 206 9.47 7.93 2.78
CA MET A 206 9.89 6.78 1.97
C MET A 206 10.18 7.18 0.53
N ILE A 207 9.26 7.92 -0.11
CA ILE A 207 9.46 8.42 -1.47
C ILE A 207 10.67 9.37 -1.52
N GLY A 208 10.83 10.21 -0.50
CA GLY A 208 11.97 11.11 -0.38
C GLY A 208 13.29 10.35 -0.31
N ALA A 209 13.38 9.35 0.57
CA ALA A 209 14.56 8.49 0.72
C ALA A 209 14.90 7.76 -0.59
N ASP A 210 13.91 7.25 -1.31
CA ASP A 210 14.10 6.58 -2.61
C ASP A 210 14.68 7.50 -3.69
N HIS A 211 14.44 8.80 -3.58
CA HIS A 211 14.89 9.81 -4.54
C HIS A 211 16.07 10.65 -4.01
N GLY A 212 16.65 10.29 -2.86
CA GLY A 212 17.73 11.07 -2.23
C GLY A 212 17.31 12.48 -1.83
N MET A 213 16.00 12.71 -1.61
CA MET A 213 15.47 13.99 -1.15
C MET A 213 15.61 14.07 0.37
N HIS A 214 16.10 15.20 0.86
CA HIS A 214 16.12 15.47 2.29
C HIS A 214 14.71 15.81 2.77
N SER A 215 14.32 15.27 3.93
CA SER A 215 13.08 15.67 4.58
C SER A 215 13.12 17.18 4.84
N LEU A 216 12.09 17.90 4.35
CA LEU A 216 11.91 19.30 4.71
C LEU A 216 11.62 19.32 6.20
N LYS A 217 12.59 19.76 7.03
CA LYS A 217 12.36 19.93 8.46
C LYS A 217 11.12 20.79 8.63
N THR A 218 9.99 20.17 9.00
CA THR A 218 8.77 20.90 9.30
C THR A 218 9.08 21.79 10.49
N PRO A 219 8.75 23.09 10.46
CA PRO A 219 9.16 24.06 11.47
C PRO A 219 8.51 23.87 12.85
N ASN A 220 7.92 22.70 13.16
CA ASN A 220 7.17 22.45 14.38
C ASN A 220 7.98 21.89 15.55
N ASN A 221 9.31 21.75 15.41
CA ASN A 221 10.22 21.42 16.51
C ASN A 221 11.26 22.52 16.81
N LEU A 222 11.07 23.76 16.32
CA LEU A 222 11.68 24.90 16.99
C LEU A 222 10.84 25.16 18.25
N GLY A 223 11.33 24.65 19.38
CA GLY A 223 10.85 25.08 20.68
C GLY A 223 10.80 26.61 20.74
N LYS A 224 9.78 27.13 21.43
CA LYS A 224 9.70 28.47 22.02
C LYS A 224 11.01 29.26 21.86
N LEU A 225 11.17 29.95 20.75
CA LEU A 225 12.25 30.89 20.51
C LEU A 225 11.59 32.20 20.09
N ASP A 226 11.49 33.05 21.11
CA ASP A 226 11.46 34.50 21.10
C ASP A 226 10.41 35.22 20.23
N GLU A 227 9.48 35.85 20.94
CA GLU A 227 8.62 36.97 20.51
C GLU A 227 9.43 38.23 20.14
N SER A 228 10.49 38.10 19.35
CA SER A 228 11.47 39.17 19.15
C SER A 228 11.60 39.62 17.70
N PHE A 229 10.61 39.41 16.82
CA PHE A 229 10.66 40.00 15.46
C PHE A 229 9.26 40.30 14.88
N ALA A 230 8.56 41.28 15.47
CA ALA A 230 7.44 41.92 14.79
C ALA A 230 7.16 43.35 15.29
N LEU A 231 8.17 44.22 15.32
CA LEU A 231 7.94 45.67 15.37
C LEU A 231 8.96 46.42 14.51
N LEU A 232 8.76 46.36 13.20
CA LEU A 232 9.24 47.40 12.28
C LEU A 232 8.17 47.65 11.22
N THR A 233 7.22 48.54 11.53
CA THR A 233 6.50 49.31 10.52
C THR A 233 7.43 50.39 9.96
N PRO A 234 7.41 50.62 8.65
CA PRO A 234 6.84 51.89 8.14
C PRO A 234 6.12 51.66 6.79
N ASN A 235 5.08 52.38 6.38
CA ASN A 235 4.98 53.82 6.30
C ASN A 235 3.53 54.24 6.03
N SER A 236 3.10 55.23 6.77
CA SER A 236 1.94 56.08 6.56
C SER A 236 2.02 56.79 5.19
N ARG A 237 0.90 56.88 4.48
CA ARG A 237 0.70 57.93 3.45
C ARG A 237 -0.43 58.87 3.89
N PRO A 238 -0.27 60.19 3.70
CA PRO A 238 -1.22 61.19 4.17
C PRO A 238 -2.35 61.36 3.15
N HIS A 239 -3.60 61.35 3.61
CA HIS A 239 -4.72 61.91 2.85
C HIS A 239 -4.87 63.39 3.20
N GLY A 240 -4.56 64.24 2.23
CA GLY A 240 -4.87 65.66 2.28
C GLY A 240 -6.34 65.90 1.97
N ASN A 241 -6.96 66.75 2.80
CA ASN A 241 -8.25 67.37 2.58
C ASN A 241 -8.18 68.37 1.42
N SER A 242 -9.19 68.39 0.55
CA SER A 242 -9.66 69.62 -0.07
C SER A 242 -11.17 69.55 -0.33
N SER A 243 -11.85 70.46 0.33
CA SER A 243 -13.27 70.83 0.28
C SER A 243 -13.73 71.35 -1.07
N SER A 244 -14.98 71.03 -1.43
CA SER A 244 -15.94 72.00 -2.02
C SER A 244 -17.35 71.37 -2.14
N ASP A 245 -18.25 71.79 -1.25
CA ASP A 245 -19.72 71.87 -1.48
C ASP A 245 -20.04 72.98 -2.52
N PRO A 246 -21.30 73.27 -2.91
CA PRO A 246 -22.59 72.54 -2.82
C PRO A 246 -23.36 72.49 -4.17
N ILE A 247 -24.47 71.74 -4.22
CA ILE A 247 -25.87 72.15 -4.51
C ILE A 247 -26.76 70.91 -4.30
#